data_AF-A0A9E3JU75-F1
#
_entry.id   AF-A0A9E3JU75-F1
#
_cell.length_a   1.000
_cell.length_b   1.000
_cell.length_c   1.000
_cell.angle_alpha   90.00
_cell.angle_beta   90.00
_cell.angle_gamma   90.00
#
_symmetry.space_group_name_H-M   'P 1'
#
loop_
_entity.id
_entity.type
_entity.pdbx_description
1 polymer ?
#
loop_
_entity_poly.entity_id
_entity_poly.type
_entity_poly.pdbx_seq_one_letter_code
_entity_poly.pdbx_strand_id
1 'polypeptide(L)'
;MTPTFVVDIPARAAARAARPVQATSARDLYFALMDNPAAVGDAACAFLRARIEEARAEPADLPEAAWQLQGWIESRAETVGIAYREYLAARKNGAPRRYFTNKAHALYFLKGVAPTKLVDGAWLYGVLPRWDNPDFHPLIKTCLEELGDGVPDKN
;
A
#
# COMPACT_ATOMS: atom_id res chain seq x y z
N MET A 1 -27.62 -25.93 -25.25
CA MET A 1 -28.36 -25.26 -24.17
C MET A 1 -27.40 -25.08 -23.00
N THR A 2 -26.92 -23.86 -22.83
CA THR A 2 -26.02 -23.44 -21.75
C THR A 2 -26.50 -22.03 -21.39
N PRO A 3 -27.10 -21.80 -20.20
CA PRO A 3 -27.64 -20.49 -19.87
C PRO A 3 -26.51 -19.58 -19.37
N THR A 4 -26.30 -18.48 -20.10
CA THR A 4 -25.50 -17.35 -19.66
C THR A 4 -26.24 -16.65 -18.53
N PHE A 5 -25.71 -16.72 -17.31
CA PHE A 5 -26.19 -15.91 -16.19
C PHE A 5 -25.78 -14.45 -16.41
N VAL A 6 -26.70 -13.64 -16.90
CA VAL A 6 -26.63 -12.18 -16.83
C VAL A 6 -27.14 -11.79 -15.45
N VAL A 7 -26.24 -11.28 -14.59
CA VAL A 7 -26.63 -10.72 -13.30
C VAL A 7 -27.05 -9.27 -13.54
N ASP A 8 -28.35 -9.05 -13.47
CA ASP A 8 -28.98 -7.73 -13.56
C ASP A 8 -28.69 -6.95 -12.27
N ILE A 9 -27.88 -5.89 -12.35
CA ILE A 9 -27.57 -5.03 -11.20
C ILE A 9 -28.64 -3.93 -11.16
N PRO A 10 -29.49 -3.86 -10.13
CA PRO A 10 -30.56 -2.86 -10.10
C PRO A 10 -29.97 -1.46 -10.00
N ALA A 11 -30.42 -0.59 -10.91
CA ALA A 11 -30.14 0.83 -10.90
C ALA A 11 -30.60 1.46 -9.57
N ARG A 12 -29.65 1.97 -8.78
CA ARG A 12 -29.93 2.60 -7.50
C ARG A 12 -30.39 4.04 -7.73
N ALA A 13 -31.70 4.20 -7.96
CA ALA A 13 -32.34 5.51 -8.04
C ALA A 13 -32.23 6.27 -6.71
N ALA A 14 -31.97 7.58 -6.84
CA ALA A 14 -31.58 8.50 -5.79
C ALA A 14 -32.71 8.88 -4.82
N ALA A 15 -32.32 9.20 -3.59
CA ALA A 15 -32.65 10.45 -2.89
C ALA A 15 -32.40 10.30 -1.37
N ARG A 16 -31.34 10.92 -0.86
CA ARG A 16 -31.34 11.37 0.54
C ARG A 16 -30.74 12.77 0.58
N ALA A 17 -31.53 13.66 1.17
CA ALA A 17 -31.42 15.11 1.14
C ALA A 17 -30.00 15.65 1.39
N ALA A 18 -29.70 16.75 0.70
CA ALA A 18 -28.44 17.47 0.71
C ALA A 18 -27.96 17.77 2.15
N ARG A 19 -26.81 17.17 2.50
CA ARG A 19 -25.95 17.63 3.59
C ARG A 19 -24.79 18.41 2.98
N PRO A 20 -24.28 19.44 3.67
CA PRO A 20 -23.14 20.22 3.19
C PRO A 20 -21.95 19.29 2.99
N VAL A 21 -21.36 19.33 1.79
CA VAL A 21 -20.23 18.48 1.38
C VAL A 21 -18.97 18.95 2.09
N GLN A 22 -18.74 18.44 3.30
CA GLN A 22 -17.38 18.12 3.74
C GLN A 22 -17.01 16.83 3.01
N ALA A 23 -15.84 16.75 2.36
CA ALA A 23 -15.41 15.52 1.68
C ALA A 23 -15.47 14.33 2.65
N THR A 24 -16.50 13.49 2.51
CA THR A 24 -16.97 12.56 3.54
C THR A 24 -16.13 11.29 3.67
N SER A 25 -15.25 11.01 2.71
CA SER A 25 -14.26 9.93 2.77
C SER A 25 -13.16 10.14 1.72
N ALA A 26 -11.98 9.54 1.93
CA ALA A 26 -10.90 9.55 0.93
C ALA A 26 -11.36 8.98 -0.44
N ARG A 27 -12.29 8.02 -0.40
CA ARG A 27 -12.90 7.41 -1.58
C ARG A 27 -13.70 8.43 -2.40
N ASP A 28 -14.54 9.23 -1.75
CA ASP A 28 -15.39 10.19 -2.45
C ASP A 28 -14.54 11.29 -3.09
N LEU A 29 -13.52 11.75 -2.36
CA LEU A 29 -12.55 12.72 -2.87
C LEU A 29 -11.75 12.17 -4.07
N TYR A 30 -11.35 10.89 -4.02
CA TYR A 30 -10.69 10.22 -5.14
C TYR A 30 -11.56 10.22 -6.40
N PHE A 31 -12.83 9.82 -6.29
CA PHE A 31 -13.72 9.81 -7.46
C PHE A 31 -14.02 11.21 -7.99
N ALA A 32 -14.15 12.20 -7.09
CA ALA A 32 -14.35 13.59 -7.51
C ALA A 32 -13.11 14.17 -8.23
N LEU A 33 -11.91 13.82 -7.79
CA LEU A 33 -10.66 14.16 -8.48
C LEU A 33 -10.56 13.50 -9.86
N MET A 34 -11.06 12.26 -10.01
CA MET A 34 -11.08 11.58 -11.32
C MET A 34 -12.09 12.21 -12.30
N ASP A 35 -13.19 12.76 -11.79
CA ASP A 35 -14.26 13.35 -12.61
C ASP A 35 -13.94 14.79 -13.04
N ASN A 36 -13.67 15.68 -12.06
CA ASN A 36 -13.34 17.07 -12.34
C ASN A 36 -12.34 17.63 -11.31
N PRO A 37 -11.03 17.47 -11.53
CA PRO A 37 -10.00 17.90 -10.60
C PRO A 37 -10.06 19.40 -10.26
N ALA A 38 -10.41 20.24 -11.24
CA ALA A 38 -10.45 21.70 -11.07
C ALA A 38 -11.54 22.15 -10.08
N ALA A 39 -12.64 21.39 -9.96
CA ALA A 39 -13.76 21.72 -9.08
C ALA A 39 -13.51 21.36 -7.61
N VAL A 40 -12.54 20.48 -7.32
CA VAL A 40 -12.32 19.93 -5.97
C VAL A 40 -10.93 20.20 -5.40
N GLY A 41 -10.14 21.06 -6.04
CA GLY A 41 -8.76 21.38 -5.64
C GLY A 41 -8.65 21.85 -4.18
N ASP A 42 -9.51 22.77 -3.75
CA ASP A 42 -9.49 23.30 -2.38
C ASP A 42 -9.83 22.22 -1.34
N ALA A 43 -10.84 21.39 -1.64
CA ALA A 43 -11.24 20.28 -0.78
C ALA A 43 -10.13 19.22 -0.68
N ALA A 44 -9.46 18.92 -1.79
CA ALA A 44 -8.34 17.99 -1.82
C ALA A 44 -7.13 18.50 -1.02
N CYS A 45 -6.80 19.79 -1.18
CA CYS A 45 -5.74 20.43 -0.40
C CYS A 45 -6.06 20.43 1.10
N ALA A 46 -7.30 20.77 1.48
CA ALA A 46 -7.73 20.77 2.88
C ALA A 46 -7.68 19.36 3.48
N PHE A 47 -8.13 18.35 2.74
CA PHE A 47 -8.05 16.95 3.14
C PHE A 47 -6.58 16.52 3.35
N LEU A 48 -5.69 16.82 2.40
CA LEU A 48 -4.29 16.45 2.50
C LEU A 48 -3.60 17.14 3.69
N ARG A 49 -3.85 18.43 3.92
CA ARG A 49 -3.31 19.15 5.08
C ARG A 49 -3.76 18.50 6.40
N ALA A 50 -5.05 18.16 6.52
CA ALA A 50 -5.56 17.49 7.71
C ALA A 50 -4.85 16.14 7.96
N ARG A 51 -4.64 15.33 6.91
CA ARG A 51 -3.91 14.05 7.01
C ARG A 51 -2.43 14.24 7.35
N ILE A 52 -1.78 15.28 6.83
CA ILE A 52 -0.40 15.61 7.18
C ILE A 52 -0.29 15.98 8.66
N GLU A 53 -1.20 16.80 9.19
CA GLU A 53 -1.19 17.17 10.61
C GLU A 53 -1.44 15.96 11.53
N GLU A 54 -2.34 15.05 11.15
CA GLU A 54 -2.51 13.78 11.86
C GLU A 54 -1.22 12.94 11.82
N ALA A 55 -0.59 12.80 10.66
CA ALA A 55 0.65 12.06 10.52
C ALA A 55 1.83 12.68 11.29
N ARG A 56 1.84 14.00 11.50
CA ARG A 56 2.84 14.69 12.33
C ARG A 56 2.71 14.36 13.82
N ALA A 57 1.51 14.01 14.27
CA ALA A 57 1.28 13.61 15.66
C ALA A 57 1.67 12.16 15.93
N GLU A 58 1.84 11.35 14.87
CA GLU A 58 2.28 9.97 15.01
C GLU A 58 3.75 9.89 15.44
N PRO A 59 4.12 8.93 16.29
CA PRO A 59 5.52 8.71 16.66
C PRO A 59 6.38 8.41 15.41
N ALA A 60 7.36 9.25 15.15
CA ALA A 60 8.37 9.01 14.12
C ALA A 60 9.61 8.37 14.76
N ASP A 61 9.94 7.16 14.31
CA ASP A 61 11.16 6.46 14.73
C ASP A 61 12.38 6.84 13.87
N LEU A 62 12.21 7.73 12.87
CA LEU A 62 13.31 8.18 12.04
C LEU A 62 14.22 9.17 12.80
N PRO A 63 15.54 9.15 12.56
CA PRO A 63 16.44 10.10 13.17
C PRO A 63 16.18 11.53 12.67
N GLU A 64 16.51 12.53 13.50
CA GLU A 64 16.35 13.95 13.17
C GLU A 64 17.26 14.38 12.00
N ALA A 65 18.39 13.71 11.83
CA ALA A 65 19.40 14.09 10.87
C ALA A 65 19.76 12.97 9.89
N ALA A 66 19.93 13.34 8.62
CA ALA A 66 20.21 12.40 7.53
C ALA A 66 21.49 11.57 7.76
N TRP A 67 22.53 12.14 8.37
CA TRP A 67 23.78 11.42 8.65
C TRP A 67 23.64 10.32 9.72
N GLN A 68 22.55 10.31 10.47
CA GLN A 68 22.24 9.26 11.46
C GLN A 68 21.49 8.07 10.83
N LEU A 69 21.00 8.19 9.59
CA LEU A 69 20.19 7.16 8.93
C LEU A 69 20.91 5.83 8.84
N GLN A 70 22.22 5.82 8.54
CA GLN A 70 22.98 4.58 8.40
C GLN A 70 22.95 3.75 9.69
N GLY A 71 23.32 4.37 10.83
CA GLY A 71 23.31 3.69 12.12
C GLY A 71 21.90 3.28 12.56
N TRP A 72 20.90 4.08 12.21
CA TRP A 72 19.49 3.72 12.45
C TRP A 72 19.08 2.47 11.66
N ILE A 73 19.39 2.39 10.36
CA ILE A 73 19.09 1.22 9.51
C ILE A 73 19.73 -0.04 10.09
N GLU A 74 21.01 0.03 10.46
CA GLU A 74 21.77 -1.10 11.01
C GLU A 74 21.16 -1.60 12.32
N SER A 75 20.87 -0.70 13.26
CA SER A 75 20.25 -1.04 14.56
C SER A 75 18.85 -1.63 14.40
N ARG A 76 18.04 -1.09 13.47
CA ARG A 76 16.71 -1.62 13.18
C ARG A 76 16.78 -3.01 12.56
N ALA A 77 17.70 -3.24 11.63
CA ALA A 77 17.92 -4.55 11.03
C ALA A 77 18.32 -5.59 12.09
N GLU A 78 19.21 -5.23 13.01
CA GLU A 78 19.59 -6.10 14.12
C GLU A 78 18.40 -6.43 15.02
N THR A 79 17.65 -5.41 15.44
CA THR A 79 16.46 -5.56 16.30
C THR A 79 15.42 -6.48 15.69
N VAL A 80 15.09 -6.28 14.41
CA VAL A 80 14.15 -7.15 13.67
C VAL A 80 14.71 -8.57 13.55
N GLY A 81 16.02 -8.71 13.30
CA GLY A 81 16.70 -10.00 13.24
C GLY A 81 16.60 -10.78 14.55
N ILE A 82 16.78 -10.10 15.70
CA ILE A 82 16.62 -10.69 17.03
C ILE A 82 15.18 -11.15 17.23
N ALA A 83 14.20 -10.26 17.02
CA ALA A 83 12.78 -10.57 17.20
C ALA A 83 12.31 -11.75 16.32
N TYR A 84 12.89 -11.89 15.13
CA TYR A 84 12.64 -13.01 14.24
C TYR A 84 13.27 -14.31 14.75
N ARG A 85 14.52 -14.29 15.23
CA ARG A 85 15.17 -15.47 15.84
C ARG A 85 14.40 -15.97 17.06
N GLU A 86 13.95 -15.06 17.92
CA GLU A 86 13.11 -15.39 19.07
C GLU A 86 11.78 -16.00 18.65
N TYR A 87 11.13 -15.45 17.62
CA TYR A 87 9.91 -16.03 17.05
C TYR A 87 10.15 -17.46 16.58
N LEU A 88 11.23 -17.72 15.84
CA LEU A 88 11.55 -19.06 15.36
C LEU A 88 11.86 -20.03 16.50
N ALA A 89 12.59 -19.60 17.53
CA ALA A 89 12.87 -20.41 18.72
C ALA A 89 11.57 -20.78 19.46
N ALA A 90 10.69 -19.81 19.69
CA ALA A 90 9.38 -20.05 20.31
C ALA A 90 8.53 -21.01 19.47
N ARG A 91 8.53 -20.86 18.14
CA ARG A 91 7.83 -21.76 17.21
C ARG A 91 8.36 -23.20 17.27
N LYS A 92 9.67 -23.38 17.37
CA LYS A 92 10.30 -24.70 17.57
C LYS A 92 9.87 -25.34 18.89
N ASN A 93 9.66 -24.51 19.92
CA ASN A 93 9.22 -24.94 21.25
C ASN A 93 7.68 -25.05 21.39
N GLY A 94 6.93 -25.02 20.29
CA GLY A 94 5.49 -25.26 20.29
C GLY A 94 4.60 -24.02 20.48
N ALA A 95 5.16 -22.81 20.63
CA ALA A 95 4.35 -21.58 20.68
C ALA A 95 3.56 -21.38 19.38
N PRO A 96 2.36 -20.75 19.38
CA PRO A 96 1.57 -20.56 18.16
C PRO A 96 2.22 -19.59 17.16
N ARG A 97 1.68 -19.52 15.94
CA ARG A 97 2.04 -18.47 14.97
C ARG A 97 1.50 -17.12 15.46
N ARG A 98 2.31 -16.05 15.36
CA ARG A 98 1.96 -14.70 15.86
C ARG A 98 0.82 -14.05 15.09
N TYR A 99 0.83 -14.15 13.75
CA TYR A 99 -0.10 -13.40 12.90
C TYR A 99 -1.33 -14.20 12.44
N PHE A 100 -1.23 -15.52 12.37
CA PHE A 100 -2.30 -16.37 11.84
C PHE A 100 -2.61 -17.53 12.79
N THR A 101 -3.82 -17.51 13.35
CA THR A 101 -4.30 -18.51 14.29
C THR A 101 -4.62 -19.85 13.63
N ASN A 102 -5.00 -19.85 12.35
CA ASN A 102 -5.27 -21.07 11.57
C ASN A 102 -5.12 -20.83 10.06
N LYS A 103 -5.27 -21.90 9.26
CA LYS A 103 -5.16 -21.85 7.80
C LYS A 103 -6.22 -20.94 7.16
N ALA A 104 -7.46 -20.95 7.66
CA ALA A 104 -8.53 -20.12 7.10
C ALA A 104 -8.23 -18.63 7.28
N HIS A 105 -7.70 -18.21 8.43
CA HIS A 105 -7.27 -16.84 8.68
C HIS A 105 -6.13 -16.43 7.72
N ALA A 106 -5.11 -17.29 7.54
CA ALA A 106 -4.04 -17.02 6.58
C ALA A 106 -4.56 -16.88 5.14
N LEU A 107 -5.46 -17.77 4.70
CA LEU A 107 -6.04 -17.70 3.36
C LEU A 107 -6.92 -16.47 3.16
N TYR A 108 -7.68 -16.07 4.18
CA TYR A 108 -8.47 -14.84 4.15
C TYR A 108 -7.56 -13.62 3.95
N PHE A 109 -6.47 -13.53 4.71
CA PHE A 109 -5.48 -12.47 4.55
C PHE A 109 -4.89 -12.46 3.14
N LEU A 110 -4.44 -13.61 2.63
CA LEU A 110 -3.86 -13.72 1.29
C LEU A 110 -4.82 -13.23 0.20
N LYS A 111 -6.12 -13.56 0.29
CA LYS A 111 -7.13 -13.05 -0.63
C LYS A 111 -7.28 -11.52 -0.55
N GLY A 112 -7.21 -10.96 0.65
CA GLY A 112 -7.32 -9.52 0.88
C GLY A 112 -6.13 -8.74 0.32
N VAL A 113 -4.90 -9.26 0.46
CA VAL A 113 -3.68 -8.59 0.00
C VAL A 113 -3.31 -8.87 -1.45
N ALA A 114 -3.89 -9.92 -2.06
CA ALA A 114 -3.56 -10.33 -3.43
C ALA A 114 -3.62 -9.19 -4.45
N PRO A 115 -4.64 -8.30 -4.49
CA PRO A 115 -4.67 -7.21 -5.46
C PRO A 115 -3.46 -6.27 -5.35
N THR A 116 -3.02 -5.95 -4.13
CA THR A 116 -1.84 -5.11 -3.90
C THR A 116 -0.56 -5.84 -4.24
N LYS A 117 -0.49 -7.15 -4.00
CA LYS A 117 0.68 -7.97 -4.34
C LYS A 117 0.85 -8.26 -5.82
N LEU A 118 -0.23 -8.34 -6.58
CA LEU A 118 -0.20 -8.48 -8.05
C LEU A 118 0.33 -7.23 -8.76
N VAL A 119 0.41 -6.10 -8.06
CA VAL A 119 0.96 -4.85 -8.58
C VAL A 119 2.07 -4.32 -7.68
N ASP A 120 2.72 -5.20 -6.90
CA ASP A 120 3.87 -4.80 -6.09
C ASP A 120 4.95 -4.24 -7.01
N GLY A 121 5.61 -3.16 -6.58
CA GLY A 121 6.59 -2.47 -7.43
C GLY A 121 6.02 -1.70 -8.63
N ALA A 122 4.72 -1.74 -8.96
CA ALA A 122 4.17 -1.01 -10.12
C ALA A 122 4.40 0.51 -10.06
N TRP A 123 4.54 1.07 -8.85
CA TRP A 123 4.88 2.46 -8.62
C TRP A 123 6.29 2.84 -9.17
N LEU A 124 7.22 1.89 -9.26
CA LEU A 124 8.56 2.09 -9.81
C LEU A 124 8.53 2.37 -11.32
N TYR A 125 7.44 2.01 -12.02
CA TYR A 125 7.28 2.36 -13.43
C TYR A 125 7.45 3.87 -13.68
N GLY A 126 7.02 4.71 -12.73
CA GLY A 126 7.16 6.17 -12.82
C GLY A 126 8.61 6.68 -12.86
N VAL A 127 9.59 5.86 -12.48
CA VAL A 127 11.02 6.24 -12.52
C VAL A 127 11.72 5.86 -13.82
N LEU A 128 11.11 5.02 -14.67
CA LEU A 128 11.72 4.58 -15.94
C LEU A 128 12.12 5.74 -16.88
N PRO A 129 11.36 6.85 -17.00
CA PRO A 129 11.78 7.98 -17.82
C PRO A 129 13.10 8.65 -17.37
N ARG A 130 13.60 8.36 -16.16
CA ARG A 130 14.84 8.91 -15.58
C ARG A 130 16.07 8.01 -15.85
N TRP A 131 16.00 7.12 -16.84
CA TRP A 131 17.06 6.16 -17.16
C TRP A 131 18.44 6.78 -17.43
N ASP A 132 18.46 8.04 -17.87
CA ASP A 132 19.66 8.82 -18.15
C ASP A 132 20.39 9.29 -16.88
N ASN A 133 19.70 9.26 -15.73
CA ASN A 133 20.28 9.61 -14.44
C ASN A 133 20.70 8.34 -13.66
N PRO A 134 22.01 8.14 -13.39
CA PRO A 134 22.52 7.00 -12.63
C PRO A 134 21.91 6.81 -11.24
N ASP A 135 21.46 7.89 -10.59
CA ASP A 135 20.85 7.82 -9.26
C ASP A 135 19.56 6.98 -9.24
N PHE A 136 18.89 6.87 -10.39
CA PHE A 136 17.66 6.09 -10.53
C PHE A 136 17.90 4.64 -10.97
N HIS A 137 19.12 4.28 -11.38
CA HIS A 137 19.43 2.93 -11.86
C HIS A 137 19.07 1.83 -10.85
N PRO A 138 19.34 1.97 -9.53
CA PRO A 138 18.92 0.96 -8.56
C PRO A 138 17.41 0.76 -8.52
N LEU A 139 16.63 1.83 -8.58
CA LEU A 139 15.15 1.77 -8.57
C LEU A 139 14.60 1.16 -9.87
N ILE A 140 15.19 1.52 -11.01
CA ILE A 140 14.84 0.93 -12.32
C ILE A 140 15.17 -0.57 -12.33
N LYS A 141 16.32 -0.96 -11.77
CA LYS A 141 16.70 -2.38 -11.65
C LYS A 141 15.67 -3.14 -10.81
N THR A 142 15.31 -2.62 -9.64
CA THR A 142 14.25 -3.23 -8.82
C THR A 142 12.93 -3.34 -9.60
N CYS A 143 12.55 -2.32 -10.40
CA CYS A 143 11.36 -2.41 -11.24
C CYS A 143 11.40 -3.58 -12.22
N LEU A 144 12.56 -3.87 -12.81
CA LEU A 144 12.73 -4.99 -13.74
C LEU A 144 12.72 -6.34 -13.03
N GLU A 145 13.36 -6.42 -11.85
CA GLU A 145 13.38 -7.62 -11.01
C GLU A 145 11.94 -8.00 -10.58
N GLU A 146 11.13 -7.03 -10.17
CA GLU A 146 9.71 -7.24 -9.82
C GLU A 146 8.86 -7.65 -11.03
N LEU A 147 9.31 -7.39 -12.27
CA LEU A 147 8.67 -7.86 -13.51
C LEU A 147 9.25 -9.20 -14.01
N GLY A 148 10.03 -9.88 -13.17
CA GLY A 148 10.66 -11.16 -13.51
C GLY A 148 11.81 -11.04 -14.51
N ASP A 149 12.42 -9.86 -14.65
CA ASP A 149 13.46 -9.55 -15.65
C ASP A 149 13.05 -9.92 -17.09
N GLY A 150 11.76 -9.80 -17.41
CA GLY A 150 11.19 -10.17 -18.70
C GLY A 150 10.90 -11.67 -18.86
N VAL A 151 10.98 -12.47 -17.79
CA VAL A 151 10.54 -13.86 -17.74
C VAL A 151 9.18 -13.94 -17.05
N PRO A 152 8.08 -14.22 -17.79
CA PRO A 152 6.73 -14.19 -17.23
C PRO A 152 6.50 -15.10 -16.01
N ASP A 153 7.16 -16.26 -15.98
CA ASP A 153 7.04 -17.22 -14.86
C ASP A 153 7.76 -16.76 -13.57
N LYS A 154 8.49 -15.64 -13.62
CA LYS A 154 9.20 -15.03 -12.49
C LYS A 154 8.55 -13.75 -11.97
N ASN A 155 7.42 -13.35 -12.56
CA ASN A 155 6.58 -12.24 -12.12
C ASN A 155 5.57 -12.73 -11.08
#